data_AF-C4LA79-F1
#
_entry.id   AF-C4LA79-F1
#
_cell.length_a   1.000
_cell.length_b   1.000
_cell.length_c   1.000
_cell.angle_alpha   90.00
_cell.angle_beta   90.00
_cell.angle_gamma   90.00
#
_symmetry.space_group_name_H-M   'P 1'
#
loop_
_entity.id
_entity.type
_entity.pdbx_description
1 polymer ?
#
loop_
_entity_poly.entity_id
_entity_poly.type
_entity_poly.pdbx_seq_one_letter_code
_entity_poly.pdbx_strand_id
1 'polypeptide(L)'
;MAEESASAQNLEQDLTSRFPTAYTILLLLIVLIAALTWIIPAGKYERVMNEEVGREVAVPGTYQVVESSPQGFMDVLLAPTAGFYDPDSYVANAVDVALFILFLGGFLGVVNATGSIDTGIRSAMQRLEGREIWMIPILMTLFALGGTTYGMAEETLAFYVILIPIIIAAGYDAVTGVAVILIGSGIGVLGSTINPFATVIASNAAHIPFTDGLLLRLVLLIGGLVICAVYVMRYAKRVKADPSRSVVAKQRNAHRTLFLQGHDDLGDVKLSLTQKLVLVIFALTFVVMIWGVSSQDWWMDKMGALFLAAAIVVGVVARLGEKRLAGSFVDGARDLLGVALVVGLARGIVVIMEQGMIADTILHSAEMRLSNMSELGFINLMFWIETGMSFLVPSSSGLAVLSMPILAPLADFANVSRDLVVTAYQSANGLVNLINPTFAVVIGGLAIGRVSYDRWLVFIWPLMAILTLFITLVISIGVFL
;
A
#
# COMPACT_ATOMS: atom_id res chain seq x y z
N MET A 1 14.91 -36.06 -2.29
CA MET A 1 13.94 -36.07 -1.18
C MET A 1 14.53 -35.65 0.18
N ALA A 2 15.39 -36.43 0.86
CA ALA A 2 15.90 -36.02 2.19
C ALA A 2 16.89 -34.83 2.15
N GLU A 3 17.74 -34.75 1.13
CA GLU A 3 18.64 -33.60 0.92
C GLU A 3 17.92 -32.34 0.43
N GLU A 4 16.88 -32.49 -0.40
CA GLU A 4 16.02 -31.37 -0.83
C GLU A 4 15.20 -30.80 0.34
N SER A 5 14.67 -31.65 1.24
CA SER A 5 13.94 -31.16 2.41
C SER A 5 14.86 -30.46 3.41
N ALA A 6 16.09 -30.97 3.60
CA ALA A 6 17.09 -30.33 4.46
C ALA A 6 17.60 -28.99 3.87
N SER A 7 17.76 -28.92 2.54
CA SER A 7 18.08 -27.69 1.80
C SER A 7 16.98 -26.63 1.93
N ALA A 8 15.71 -27.01 1.75
CA ALA A 8 14.56 -26.13 1.91
C ALA A 8 14.42 -25.63 3.36
N GLN A 9 14.64 -26.49 4.34
CA GLN A 9 14.61 -26.12 5.77
C GLN A 9 15.69 -25.11 6.14
N ASN A 10 16.92 -25.28 5.65
CA ASN A 10 18.01 -24.32 5.88
C ASN A 10 17.72 -22.96 5.23
N LEU A 11 17.13 -22.96 4.03
CA LEU A 11 16.72 -21.75 3.31
C LEU A 11 15.67 -20.96 4.10
N GLU A 12 14.66 -21.65 4.63
CA GLU A 12 13.57 -21.06 5.40
C GLU A 12 14.10 -20.49 6.73
N GLN A 13 15.03 -21.20 7.38
CA GLN A 13 15.66 -20.75 8.61
C GLN A 13 16.47 -19.45 8.43
N ASP A 14 17.22 -19.32 7.33
CA ASP A 14 17.98 -18.10 7.00
C ASP A 14 17.07 -16.89 6.67
N LEU A 15 15.84 -17.14 6.20
CA LEU A 15 14.87 -16.10 5.88
C LEU A 15 14.06 -15.62 7.10
N THR A 16 14.05 -16.37 8.20
CA THR A 16 13.25 -16.05 9.40
C THR A 16 13.87 -14.96 10.28
N SER A 17 13.04 -14.04 10.78
CA SER A 17 13.41 -12.99 11.75
C SER A 17 12.83 -13.32 13.12
N ARG A 18 13.49 -12.87 14.21
CA ARG A 18 12.95 -12.97 15.58
C ARG A 18 11.91 -11.88 15.89
N PHE A 19 11.70 -10.94 14.97
CA PHE A 19 10.71 -9.88 15.11
C PHE A 19 9.29 -10.46 14.93
N PRO A 20 8.27 -9.96 15.66
CA PRO A 20 6.89 -10.41 15.49
C PRO A 20 6.42 -10.33 14.03
N THR A 21 5.61 -11.30 13.62
CA THR A 21 5.01 -11.27 12.28
C THR A 21 3.99 -10.13 12.19
N ALA A 22 3.66 -9.70 10.97
CA ALA A 22 2.59 -8.73 10.75
C ALA A 22 1.28 -9.16 11.44
N TYR A 23 0.89 -10.42 11.31
CA TYR A 23 -0.27 -10.98 12.00
C TYR A 23 -0.22 -10.80 13.51
N THR A 24 0.93 -11.08 14.12
CA THR A 24 1.12 -10.90 15.56
C THR A 24 0.95 -9.43 15.94
N ILE A 25 1.52 -8.51 15.16
CA ILE A 25 1.40 -7.07 15.39
C ILE A 25 -0.06 -6.63 15.26
N LEU A 26 -0.79 -7.08 14.24
CA LEU A 26 -2.20 -6.73 14.05
C LEU A 26 -3.08 -7.25 15.18
N LEU A 27 -2.89 -8.49 15.62
CA LEU A 27 -3.63 -9.04 16.76
C LEU A 27 -3.34 -8.27 18.05
N LEU A 28 -2.08 -7.90 18.30
CA LEU A 28 -1.72 -7.06 19.45
C LEU A 28 -2.33 -5.66 19.35
N LEU A 29 -2.41 -5.08 18.15
CA LEU A 29 -3.07 -3.80 17.93
C LEU A 29 -4.59 -3.88 18.15
N ILE A 30 -5.25 -4.95 17.71
CA ILE A 30 -6.68 -5.19 17.99
C ILE A 30 -6.90 -5.24 19.51
N VAL A 31 -6.08 -6.01 20.25
CA VAL A 31 -6.16 -6.09 21.71
C VAL A 31 -5.91 -4.74 22.36
N LEU A 32 -4.92 -3.98 21.88
CA LEU A 32 -4.60 -2.65 22.40
C LEU A 32 -5.75 -1.68 22.19
N ILE A 33 -6.33 -1.64 20.99
CA ILE A 33 -7.44 -0.74 20.66
C ILE A 33 -8.69 -1.13 21.46
N ALA A 34 -8.98 -2.42 21.59
CA ALA A 34 -10.04 -2.90 22.47
C ALA A 34 -9.82 -2.44 23.92
N ALA A 35 -8.61 -2.57 24.47
CA ALA A 35 -8.30 -2.06 25.81
C ALA A 35 -8.50 -0.54 25.93
N LEU A 36 -8.19 0.23 24.89
CA LEU A 36 -8.40 1.68 24.87
C LEU A 36 -9.88 2.06 24.92
N THR A 37 -10.81 1.22 24.45
CA THR A 37 -12.26 1.47 24.56
C THR A 37 -12.78 1.48 26.00
N TRP A 38 -12.02 0.97 26.96
CA TRP A 38 -12.34 1.02 28.39
C TRP A 38 -11.88 2.33 29.05
N ILE A 39 -10.95 3.04 28.41
CA ILE A 39 -10.28 4.21 28.99
C ILE A 39 -10.77 5.50 28.30
N ILE A 40 -10.89 5.45 26.97
CA ILE A 40 -11.33 6.58 26.17
C ILE A 40 -12.86 6.65 26.22
N PRO A 41 -13.46 7.80 26.58
CA PRO A 41 -14.91 7.95 26.59
C PRO A 41 -15.52 7.67 25.22
N ALA A 42 -16.67 7.01 25.21
CA ALA A 42 -17.45 6.83 23.99
C ALA A 42 -18.04 8.17 23.55
N GLY A 43 -17.87 8.50 22.28
CA GLY A 43 -18.32 9.74 21.68
C GLY A 43 -18.85 9.51 20.29
N LYS A 44 -19.74 10.38 19.85
CA LYS A 44 -20.33 10.31 18.51
C LYS A 44 -20.63 11.70 17.98
N TYR A 45 -20.34 11.93 16.70
CA TYR A 45 -20.91 13.04 15.94
C TYR A 45 -22.24 12.64 15.32
N GLU A 46 -23.13 13.61 15.12
CA GLU A 46 -24.22 13.42 14.17
C GLU A 46 -23.64 13.22 12.76
N ARG A 47 -24.27 12.34 11.99
CA ARG A 47 -23.83 12.02 10.63
C ARG A 47 -24.94 12.30 9.63
N VAL A 48 -24.56 12.83 8.47
CA VAL A 48 -25.48 13.10 7.35
C VAL A 48 -24.89 12.55 6.07
N MET A 49 -25.74 12.12 5.14
CA MET A 49 -25.30 11.67 3.83
C MET A 49 -24.70 12.85 3.05
N ASN A 50 -23.45 12.71 2.61
CA ASN A 50 -22.82 13.67 1.71
C ASN A 50 -22.90 13.12 0.29
N GLU A 51 -23.67 13.79 -0.58
CA GLU A 51 -23.88 13.35 -1.96
C GLU A 51 -22.61 13.43 -2.83
N GLU A 52 -21.66 14.32 -2.52
CA GLU A 52 -20.39 14.47 -3.25
C GLU A 52 -19.38 13.36 -2.91
N VAL A 53 -19.49 12.79 -1.70
CA VAL A 53 -18.65 11.70 -1.20
C VAL A 53 -19.34 10.34 -1.37
N GLY A 54 -20.66 10.32 -1.48
CA GLY A 54 -21.49 9.10 -1.52
C GLY A 54 -21.47 8.32 -0.20
N ARG A 55 -21.12 8.97 0.91
CA ARG A 55 -20.99 8.35 2.24
C ARG A 55 -21.50 9.30 3.33
N GLU A 56 -21.84 8.72 4.47
CA GLU A 56 -22.14 9.50 5.68
C GLU A 56 -20.89 10.16 6.25
N VAL A 57 -20.98 11.45 6.52
CA VAL A 57 -19.90 12.28 7.09
C VAL A 57 -20.34 12.89 8.41
N ALA A 58 -19.39 13.13 9.32
CA ALA A 58 -19.64 13.74 10.61
C ALA A 58 -19.95 15.25 10.48
N VAL A 59 -20.89 15.75 11.30
CA VAL A 59 -21.28 17.17 11.32
C VAL A 59 -20.49 17.92 12.40
N PRO A 60 -19.70 18.95 12.06
CA PRO A 60 -18.95 19.75 13.04
C PRO A 60 -19.82 20.33 14.17
N GLY A 61 -19.28 20.36 15.39
CA GLY A 61 -19.95 20.94 16.56
C GLY A 61 -21.09 20.10 17.16
N THR A 62 -21.37 18.90 16.62
CA THR A 62 -22.43 17.99 17.12
C THR A 62 -21.91 16.88 18.03
N TYR A 63 -20.63 16.95 18.43
CA TYR A 63 -20.03 15.92 19.27
C TYR A 63 -20.78 15.77 20.60
N GLN A 64 -21.15 14.55 20.92
CA GLN A 64 -21.74 14.20 22.21
C GLN A 64 -21.09 12.94 22.77
N VAL A 65 -20.90 12.94 24.10
CA VAL A 65 -20.53 11.73 24.83
C VAL A 65 -21.75 10.82 24.87
N VAL A 66 -21.55 9.56 24.49
CA VAL A 66 -22.61 8.54 24.46
C VAL A 66 -22.34 7.46 25.50
N GLU A 67 -23.26 6.51 25.63
CA GLU A 67 -23.07 5.36 26.50
C GLU A 67 -21.81 4.57 26.09
N SER A 68 -21.00 4.21 27.08
CA SER A 68 -19.76 3.48 26.85
C SER A 68 -20.03 2.12 26.20
N SER A 69 -19.29 1.82 25.14
CA SER A 69 -19.35 0.54 24.40
C SER A 69 -17.99 -0.19 24.47
N PRO A 70 -17.52 -0.61 25.66
CA PRO A 70 -16.23 -1.24 25.79
C PRO A 70 -16.18 -2.59 25.05
N GLN A 71 -15.11 -2.80 24.29
CA GLN A 71 -14.93 -4.00 23.47
C GLN A 71 -14.31 -5.12 24.32
N GLY A 72 -14.99 -6.26 24.34
CA GLY A 72 -14.67 -7.42 25.14
C GLY A 72 -13.83 -8.46 24.41
N PHE A 73 -13.60 -9.59 25.08
CA PHE A 73 -12.83 -10.70 24.53
C PHE A 73 -13.43 -11.28 23.25
N MET A 74 -14.76 -11.41 23.18
CA MET A 74 -15.43 -11.92 21.98
C MET A 74 -15.31 -10.97 20.80
N ASP A 75 -15.41 -9.66 21.02
CA ASP A 75 -15.27 -8.65 19.97
C ASP A 75 -13.86 -8.69 19.37
N VAL A 76 -12.83 -8.81 20.22
CA VAL A 76 -11.44 -9.00 19.78
C VAL A 76 -11.27 -10.25 18.90
N LEU A 77 -11.91 -11.36 19.25
CA LEU A 77 -11.86 -12.60 18.46
C LEU A 77 -12.64 -12.49 17.15
N LEU A 78 -13.75 -11.74 17.14
CA LEU A 78 -14.59 -11.51 15.97
C LEU A 78 -14.05 -10.40 15.06
N ALA A 79 -13.14 -9.54 15.55
CA ALA A 79 -12.59 -8.42 14.79
C ALA A 79 -12.02 -8.82 13.41
N PRO A 80 -11.25 -9.92 13.25
CA PRO A 80 -10.76 -10.32 11.94
C PRO A 80 -11.87 -10.70 10.95
N THR A 81 -12.92 -11.37 11.43
CA THR A 81 -14.09 -11.72 10.60
C THR A 81 -14.91 -10.48 10.27
N ALA A 82 -15.17 -9.62 11.26
CA ALA A 82 -15.88 -8.37 11.09
C ALA A 82 -15.14 -7.41 10.14
N GLY A 83 -13.80 -7.49 10.12
CA GLY A 83 -12.97 -6.76 9.17
C GLY A 83 -13.18 -7.15 7.71
N PHE A 84 -13.61 -8.38 7.41
CA PHE A 84 -13.97 -8.76 6.04
C PHE A 84 -15.38 -8.32 5.67
N TYR A 85 -16.34 -8.56 6.56
CA TYR A 85 -17.73 -8.19 6.39
C TYR A 85 -18.38 -8.03 7.77
N ASP A 86 -19.35 -7.16 7.88
CA ASP A 86 -20.15 -7.03 9.09
C ASP A 86 -21.00 -8.31 9.30
N PRO A 87 -20.82 -9.06 10.41
CA PRO A 87 -21.51 -10.32 10.63
C PRO A 87 -23.03 -10.21 10.78
N ASP A 88 -23.53 -9.04 11.17
CA ASP A 88 -24.95 -8.81 11.46
C ASP A 88 -25.68 -8.27 10.22
N SER A 89 -25.07 -7.30 9.52
CA SER A 89 -25.67 -6.67 8.34
C SER A 89 -25.25 -7.31 7.01
N TYR A 90 -24.23 -8.19 7.03
CA TYR A 90 -23.58 -8.77 5.85
C TYR A 90 -23.01 -7.75 4.85
N VAL A 91 -22.82 -6.50 5.30
CA VAL A 91 -22.20 -5.44 4.50
C VAL A 91 -20.71 -5.75 4.34
N ALA A 92 -20.21 -5.66 3.11
CA ALA A 92 -18.81 -5.85 2.81
C ALA A 92 -17.94 -4.77 3.48
N ASN A 93 -16.87 -5.19 4.15
CA ASN A 93 -15.85 -4.29 4.68
C ASN A 93 -14.60 -4.34 3.80
N ALA A 94 -13.84 -5.43 3.84
CA ALA A 94 -12.63 -5.61 3.05
C ALA A 94 -12.58 -6.95 2.29
N VAL A 95 -13.70 -7.68 2.24
CA VAL A 95 -13.82 -8.95 1.50
C VAL A 95 -13.60 -8.79 0.00
N ASP A 96 -14.06 -7.68 -0.57
CA ASP A 96 -13.88 -7.32 -1.97
C ASP A 96 -12.40 -7.09 -2.32
N VAL A 97 -11.66 -6.38 -1.47
CA VAL A 97 -10.20 -6.19 -1.57
C VAL A 97 -9.47 -7.53 -1.47
N ALA A 98 -9.86 -8.38 -0.53
CA ALA A 98 -9.26 -9.68 -0.33
C ALA A 98 -9.47 -10.62 -1.53
N LEU A 99 -10.68 -10.67 -2.08
CA LEU A 99 -11.00 -11.43 -3.29
C LEU A 99 -10.25 -10.90 -4.51
N PHE A 100 -10.15 -9.58 -4.65
CA PHE A 100 -9.36 -8.93 -5.69
C PHE A 100 -7.89 -9.39 -5.65
N ILE A 101 -7.26 -9.37 -4.48
CA ILE A 101 -5.88 -9.84 -4.29
C ILE A 101 -5.74 -11.32 -4.67
N LEU A 102 -6.69 -12.18 -4.29
CA LEU A 102 -6.66 -13.59 -4.65
C LEU A 102 -6.78 -13.82 -6.17
N PHE A 103 -7.65 -13.07 -6.86
CA PHE A 103 -7.79 -13.15 -8.32
C PHE A 103 -6.57 -12.60 -9.06
N LEU A 104 -5.97 -11.53 -8.54
CA LEU A 104 -4.69 -11.03 -9.03
C LEU A 104 -3.61 -12.12 -8.88
N GLY A 105 -3.52 -12.77 -7.72
CA GLY A 105 -2.59 -13.88 -7.48
C GLY A 105 -2.80 -15.02 -8.46
N GLY A 106 -4.05 -15.43 -8.67
CA GLY A 106 -4.36 -16.51 -9.62
C GLY A 106 -4.03 -16.14 -11.07
N PHE A 107 -4.30 -14.90 -11.48
CA PHE A 107 -3.86 -14.39 -12.78
C PHE A 107 -2.34 -14.47 -12.94
N LEU A 108 -1.58 -14.04 -11.93
CA LEU A 108 -0.12 -14.10 -11.96
C LEU A 108 0.40 -15.54 -11.98
N GLY A 109 -0.22 -16.44 -11.23
CA GLY A 109 0.12 -17.87 -11.25
C GLY A 109 -0.04 -18.47 -12.65
N VAL A 110 -1.13 -18.14 -13.34
CA VAL A 110 -1.37 -18.58 -14.73
C VAL A 110 -0.34 -17.98 -15.70
N VAL A 111 -0.05 -16.68 -15.59
CA VAL A 111 0.97 -16.02 -16.44
C VAL A 111 2.35 -16.63 -16.18
N ASN A 112 2.71 -16.88 -14.92
CA ASN A 112 3.99 -17.49 -14.55
C ASN A 112 4.12 -18.91 -15.11
N ALA A 113 3.05 -19.71 -15.07
CA ALA A 113 3.02 -21.07 -15.60
C ALA A 113 3.31 -21.18 -17.11
N THR A 114 3.23 -20.06 -17.85
CA THR A 114 3.61 -19.98 -19.28
C THR A 114 5.12 -19.81 -19.51
N GLY A 115 5.91 -19.53 -18.46
CA GLY A 115 7.33 -19.19 -18.56
C GLY A 115 7.62 -17.84 -19.23
N SER A 116 6.58 -17.04 -19.49
CA SER A 116 6.72 -15.72 -20.11
C SER A 116 7.45 -14.72 -19.22
N ILE A 117 7.22 -14.78 -17.90
CA ILE A 117 7.90 -13.96 -16.90
C ILE A 117 9.40 -14.28 -16.89
N ASP A 118 9.80 -15.53 -16.65
CA ASP A 118 11.21 -15.97 -16.62
C ASP A 118 11.97 -15.60 -17.91
N THR A 119 11.33 -15.79 -19.07
CA THR A 119 11.92 -15.48 -20.37
C THR A 119 12.00 -13.96 -20.58
N GLY A 120 10.99 -13.22 -20.14
CA GLY A 120 10.95 -11.76 -20.17
C GLY A 120 12.05 -11.14 -19.30
N ILE A 121 12.26 -11.68 -18.10
CA ILE A 121 13.32 -11.29 -17.16
C ILE A 121 14.69 -11.45 -17.84
N ARG A 122 14.99 -12.64 -18.38
CA ARG A 122 16.25 -12.91 -19.08
C ARG A 122 16.48 -11.98 -20.27
N SER A 123 15.45 -11.74 -21.09
CA SER A 123 15.54 -10.82 -22.23
C SER A 123 15.74 -9.36 -21.80
N ALA A 124 15.11 -8.93 -20.72
CA ALA A 124 15.29 -7.60 -20.15
C ALA A 124 16.73 -7.43 -19.63
N MET A 125 17.26 -8.42 -18.92
CA MET A 125 18.62 -8.40 -18.39
C MET A 125 19.68 -8.15 -19.47
N GLN A 126 19.62 -8.88 -20.59
CA GLN A 126 20.55 -8.70 -21.72
C GLN A 126 20.50 -7.28 -22.32
N ARG A 127 19.33 -6.63 -22.30
CA ARG A 127 19.17 -5.26 -22.82
C ARG A 127 19.60 -4.16 -21.86
N LEU A 128 19.71 -4.48 -20.57
CA LEU A 128 19.92 -3.52 -19.50
C LEU A 128 21.38 -3.47 -19.01
N GLU A 129 22.26 -4.32 -19.53
CA GLU A 129 23.69 -4.33 -19.19
C GLU A 129 24.31 -2.94 -19.32
N GLY A 130 24.90 -2.46 -18.21
CA GLY A 130 25.59 -1.17 -18.13
C GLY A 130 24.69 0.05 -17.87
N ARG A 131 23.37 -0.11 -17.79
CA ARG A 131 22.40 0.99 -17.50
C ARG A 131 21.40 0.66 -16.40
N GLU A 132 21.65 -0.36 -15.59
CA GLU A 132 20.66 -0.92 -14.65
C GLU A 132 20.25 0.09 -13.56
N ILE A 133 21.13 1.01 -13.18
CA ILE A 133 20.84 2.04 -12.16
C ILE A 133 19.69 2.96 -12.57
N TRP A 134 19.49 3.21 -13.88
CA TRP A 134 18.42 4.07 -14.39
C TRP A 134 17.04 3.43 -14.32
N MET A 135 16.97 2.11 -14.14
CA MET A 135 15.69 1.43 -13.93
C MET A 135 14.98 1.94 -12.68
N ILE A 136 15.74 2.28 -11.62
CA ILE A 136 15.18 2.76 -10.35
C ILE A 136 14.33 4.03 -10.56
N PRO A 137 14.87 5.16 -11.03
CA PRO A 137 14.07 6.38 -11.21
C PRO A 137 12.97 6.21 -12.25
N ILE A 138 13.19 5.45 -13.34
CA ILE A 138 12.17 5.24 -14.37
C ILE A 138 10.98 4.47 -13.80
N LEU A 139 11.22 3.34 -13.16
CA LEU A 139 10.16 2.51 -12.58
C LEU A 139 9.47 3.23 -11.42
N MET A 140 10.22 3.89 -10.54
CA MET A 140 9.62 4.69 -9.46
C MET A 140 8.73 5.81 -10.00
N THR A 141 9.10 6.45 -11.11
CA THR A 141 8.25 7.45 -11.76
C THR A 141 6.97 6.82 -12.28
N LEU A 142 7.04 5.65 -12.92
CA LEU A 142 5.86 4.94 -13.41
C LEU A 142 4.92 4.54 -12.27
N PHE A 143 5.45 4.01 -11.16
CA PHE A 143 4.63 3.70 -9.99
C PHE A 143 4.06 4.96 -9.31
N ALA A 144 4.83 6.05 -9.26
CA ALA A 144 4.34 7.32 -8.72
C ALA A 144 3.20 7.89 -9.56
N LEU A 145 3.25 7.73 -10.88
CA LEU A 145 2.14 8.08 -11.77
C LEU A 145 0.89 7.25 -11.47
N GLY A 146 1.03 5.94 -11.24
CA GLY A 146 -0.09 5.11 -10.78
C GLY A 146 -0.66 5.55 -9.43
N GLY A 147 0.22 5.83 -8.46
CA GLY A 147 -0.16 6.26 -7.12
C GLY A 147 -0.87 7.62 -7.09
N THR A 148 -0.40 8.60 -7.88
CA THR A 148 -0.96 9.96 -7.89
C THR A 148 -2.27 10.08 -8.68
N THR A 149 -2.51 9.16 -9.63
CA THR A 149 -3.67 9.22 -10.52
C THR A 149 -4.85 8.40 -10.03
N TYR A 150 -4.65 7.12 -9.72
CA TYR A 150 -5.74 6.23 -9.28
C TYR A 150 -5.45 5.53 -7.96
N GLY A 151 -4.38 5.91 -7.26
CA GLY A 151 -4.04 5.32 -5.96
C GLY A 151 -3.46 3.92 -6.04
N MET A 152 -2.74 3.61 -7.13
CA MET A 152 -2.12 2.29 -7.35
C MET A 152 -1.37 1.79 -6.11
N ALA A 153 -1.88 0.76 -5.45
CA ALA A 153 -1.26 0.20 -4.26
C ALA A 153 -1.37 -1.32 -4.29
N GLU A 154 -2.56 -1.89 -4.18
CA GLU A 154 -2.79 -3.34 -4.19
C GLU A 154 -2.35 -3.97 -5.52
N GLU A 155 -2.53 -3.26 -6.63
CA GLU A 155 -2.14 -3.70 -7.97
C GLU A 155 -0.62 -3.82 -8.11
N THR A 156 0.13 -3.11 -7.26
CA THR A 156 1.59 -3.16 -7.28
C THR A 156 2.13 -4.54 -6.90
N LEU A 157 1.38 -5.34 -6.13
CA LEU A 157 1.77 -6.68 -5.68
C LEU A 157 2.21 -7.59 -6.84
N ALA A 158 1.55 -7.46 -7.99
CA ALA A 158 1.90 -8.17 -9.22
C ALA A 158 3.31 -7.87 -9.73
N PHE A 159 3.74 -6.63 -9.58
CA PHE A 159 5.02 -6.18 -10.09
C PHE A 159 6.18 -6.64 -9.23
N TYR A 160 5.98 -6.97 -7.94
CA TYR A 160 7.05 -7.49 -7.08
C TYR A 160 7.57 -8.83 -7.60
N VAL A 161 6.66 -9.73 -8.00
CA VAL A 161 7.03 -11.06 -8.55
C VAL A 161 7.91 -10.93 -9.79
N ILE A 162 7.69 -9.89 -10.60
CA ILE A 162 8.41 -9.67 -11.86
C ILE A 162 9.70 -8.88 -11.64
N LEU A 163 9.63 -7.76 -10.91
CA LEU A 163 10.74 -6.81 -10.80
C LEU A 163 11.81 -7.25 -9.80
N ILE A 164 11.46 -7.96 -8.73
CA ILE A 164 12.46 -8.38 -7.74
C ILE A 164 13.54 -9.28 -8.37
N PRO A 165 13.19 -10.34 -9.12
CA PRO A 165 14.19 -11.13 -9.84
C PRO A 165 15.07 -10.28 -10.76
N ILE A 166 14.49 -9.33 -11.51
CA ILE A 166 15.23 -8.45 -12.42
C ILE A 166 16.24 -7.58 -11.65
N ILE A 167 15.82 -7.02 -10.51
CA ILE A 167 16.66 -6.15 -9.68
C ILE A 167 17.79 -6.94 -9.02
N ILE A 168 17.52 -8.15 -8.51
CA ILE A 168 18.53 -9.04 -7.94
C ILE A 168 19.51 -9.49 -9.02
N ALA A 169 19.01 -9.81 -10.22
CA ALA A 169 19.81 -10.20 -11.35
C ALA A 169 20.74 -9.08 -11.86
N ALA A 170 20.28 -7.82 -11.80
CA ALA A 170 21.08 -6.63 -12.09
C ALA A 170 22.20 -6.35 -11.05
N GLY A 171 22.32 -7.19 -10.02
CA GLY A 171 23.35 -7.14 -8.98
C GLY A 171 22.96 -6.40 -7.71
N TYR A 172 21.70 -5.96 -7.61
CA TYR A 172 21.15 -5.35 -6.39
C TYR A 172 20.58 -6.42 -5.45
N ASP A 173 19.77 -6.01 -4.47
CA ASP A 173 19.12 -6.90 -3.50
C ASP A 173 17.59 -6.81 -3.56
N ALA A 174 16.92 -7.72 -2.86
CA ALA A 174 15.46 -7.75 -2.78
C ALA A 174 14.86 -6.45 -2.22
N VAL A 175 15.56 -5.81 -1.28
CA VAL A 175 15.15 -4.53 -0.67
C VAL A 175 15.09 -3.42 -1.72
N THR A 176 16.05 -3.36 -2.64
CA THR A 176 15.99 -2.42 -3.77
C THR A 176 14.76 -2.67 -4.64
N GLY A 177 14.42 -3.93 -4.90
CA GLY A 177 13.25 -4.28 -5.72
C GLY A 177 11.93 -3.90 -5.04
N VAL A 178 11.81 -4.20 -3.74
CA VAL A 178 10.68 -3.76 -2.92
C VAL A 178 10.58 -2.24 -2.89
N ALA A 179 11.69 -1.55 -2.68
CA ALA A 179 11.74 -0.10 -2.55
C ALA A 179 11.32 0.63 -3.83
N VAL A 180 11.74 0.16 -5.01
CA VAL A 180 11.34 0.75 -6.29
C VAL A 180 9.82 0.78 -6.45
N ILE A 181 9.14 -0.26 -5.98
CA ILE A 181 7.69 -0.40 -6.13
C ILE A 181 6.99 0.33 -4.99
N LEU A 182 7.25 -0.07 -3.74
CA LEU A 182 6.54 0.41 -2.56
C LEU A 182 6.71 1.92 -2.34
N ILE A 183 7.94 2.42 -2.47
CA ILE A 183 8.22 3.86 -2.32
C ILE A 183 7.76 4.61 -3.55
N GLY A 184 7.89 4.02 -4.74
CA GLY A 184 7.42 4.61 -6.00
C GLY A 184 5.92 4.87 -5.98
N SER A 185 5.10 3.87 -5.65
CA SER A 185 3.65 4.07 -5.56
C SER A 185 3.27 4.93 -4.35
N GLY A 186 3.90 4.70 -3.20
CA GLY A 186 3.63 5.44 -1.97
C GLY A 186 3.90 6.94 -2.10
N ILE A 187 4.97 7.36 -2.78
CA ILE A 187 5.22 8.78 -3.02
C ILE A 187 4.20 9.40 -3.99
N GLY A 188 3.67 8.58 -4.91
CA GLY A 188 2.55 8.95 -5.76
C GLY A 188 1.29 9.29 -4.96
N VAL A 189 0.95 8.48 -3.95
CA VAL A 189 -0.19 8.73 -3.04
C VAL A 189 0.08 9.92 -2.14
N LEU A 190 1.29 10.03 -1.59
CA LEU A 190 1.73 11.13 -0.71
C LEU A 190 1.59 12.49 -1.42
N GLY A 191 2.17 12.61 -2.62
CA GLY A 191 2.05 13.77 -3.51
C GLY A 191 0.88 13.65 -4.48
N SER A 192 -0.22 13.02 -4.09
CA SER A 192 -1.34 12.77 -4.99
C SER A 192 -1.92 14.06 -5.59
N THR A 193 -2.28 14.00 -6.87
CA THR A 193 -2.84 15.12 -7.64
C THR A 193 -4.33 14.92 -7.90
N ILE A 194 -4.71 13.76 -8.43
CA ILE A 194 -6.09 13.46 -8.87
C ILE A 194 -6.63 12.13 -8.33
N ASN A 195 -5.91 11.49 -7.39
CA ASN A 195 -6.31 10.20 -6.84
C ASN A 195 -7.73 10.25 -6.24
N PRO A 196 -8.68 9.46 -6.77
CA PRO A 196 -10.06 9.45 -6.28
C PRO A 196 -10.16 8.94 -4.84
N PHE A 197 -9.22 8.11 -4.39
CA PHE A 197 -9.25 7.45 -3.09
C PHE A 197 -8.50 8.20 -1.99
N ALA A 198 -7.84 9.32 -2.33
CA ALA A 198 -7.16 10.17 -1.37
C ALA A 198 -7.56 11.64 -1.58
N THR A 199 -7.03 12.28 -2.62
CA THR A 199 -7.19 13.73 -2.83
C THR A 199 -8.63 14.12 -3.14
N VAL A 200 -9.30 13.44 -4.07
CA VAL A 200 -10.66 13.85 -4.50
C VAL A 200 -11.66 13.63 -3.37
N ILE A 201 -11.67 12.43 -2.78
CA ILE A 201 -12.60 12.13 -1.68
C ILE A 201 -12.38 13.04 -0.46
N ALA A 202 -11.13 13.37 -0.13
CA ALA A 202 -10.81 14.30 0.94
C ALA A 202 -11.25 15.74 0.60
N SER A 203 -11.06 16.17 -0.65
CA SER A 203 -11.47 17.50 -1.10
C SER A 203 -13.00 17.65 -1.11
N ASN A 204 -13.72 16.63 -1.59
CA ASN A 204 -15.18 16.58 -1.53
C ASN A 204 -15.68 16.59 -0.07
N ALA A 205 -15.04 15.81 0.81
CA ALA A 205 -15.37 15.82 2.23
C ALA A 205 -15.03 17.15 2.94
N ALA A 206 -14.08 17.92 2.41
CA ALA A 206 -13.73 19.27 2.85
C ALA A 206 -14.53 20.38 2.16
N HIS A 207 -15.42 20.03 1.21
CA HIS A 207 -16.21 20.96 0.38
C HIS A 207 -15.35 21.96 -0.42
N ILE A 208 -14.27 21.47 -1.03
CA ILE A 208 -13.42 22.26 -1.92
C ILE A 208 -13.14 21.51 -3.23
N PRO A 209 -12.89 22.23 -4.34
CA PRO A 209 -12.38 21.60 -5.57
C PRO A 209 -11.07 20.85 -5.32
N PHE A 210 -10.96 19.62 -5.83
CA PHE A 210 -9.72 18.85 -5.70
C PHE A 210 -8.51 19.51 -6.40
N THR A 211 -8.76 20.43 -7.34
CA THR A 211 -7.74 21.21 -8.03
C THR A 211 -7.04 22.23 -7.14
N ASP A 212 -7.66 22.61 -6.01
CA ASP A 212 -7.08 23.53 -5.06
C ASP A 212 -5.88 22.86 -4.37
N GLY A 213 -4.78 23.60 -4.19
CA GLY A 213 -3.54 23.07 -3.63
C GLY A 213 -2.71 22.20 -4.59
N LEU A 214 -3.11 22.05 -5.87
CA LEU A 214 -2.43 21.20 -6.86
C LEU A 214 -0.94 21.53 -7.01
N LEU A 215 -0.57 22.81 -7.01
CA LEU A 215 0.83 23.23 -7.14
C LEU A 215 1.69 22.67 -5.99
N LEU A 216 1.20 22.77 -4.76
CA LEU A 216 1.92 22.29 -3.58
C LEU A 216 2.05 20.76 -3.60
N ARG A 217 0.99 20.06 -4.03
CA ARG A 217 1.00 18.60 -4.21
C ARG A 217 1.97 18.16 -5.31
N LEU A 218 2.10 18.92 -6.40
CA LEU A 218 3.13 18.69 -7.43
C LEU A 218 4.54 18.89 -6.89
N VAL A 219 4.76 19.88 -6.03
CA VAL A 219 6.06 20.06 -5.35
C VAL A 219 6.37 18.86 -4.46
N LEU A 220 5.40 18.38 -3.68
CA LEU A 220 5.55 17.17 -2.86
C LEU A 220 5.82 15.92 -3.71
N LEU A 221 5.09 15.75 -4.81
CA LEU A 221 5.23 14.62 -5.74
C LEU A 221 6.61 14.60 -6.38
N ILE A 222 6.99 15.69 -7.05
CA ILE A 222 8.24 15.75 -7.82
C ILE A 222 9.43 15.78 -6.87
N GLY A 223 9.41 16.63 -5.84
CA GLY A 223 10.49 16.74 -4.87
C GLY A 223 10.67 15.44 -4.09
N GLY A 224 9.56 14.86 -3.63
CA GLY A 224 9.54 13.57 -2.95
C GLY A 224 10.04 12.43 -3.83
N LEU A 225 9.60 12.35 -5.09
CA LEU A 225 10.06 11.34 -6.04
C LEU A 225 11.57 11.44 -6.29
N VAL A 226 12.11 12.65 -6.43
CA VAL A 226 13.55 12.87 -6.57
C VAL A 226 14.31 12.42 -5.32
N ILE A 227 13.84 12.80 -4.13
CA ILE A 227 14.44 12.38 -2.85
C ILE A 227 14.46 10.85 -2.76
N CYS A 228 13.32 10.21 -3.00
CA CYS A 228 13.15 8.76 -2.94
C CYS A 228 14.03 8.04 -3.98
N ALA A 229 14.01 8.49 -5.23
CA ALA A 229 14.83 7.89 -6.29
C ALA A 229 16.33 8.02 -5.99
N VAL A 230 16.79 9.18 -5.53
CA VAL A 230 18.18 9.38 -5.12
C VAL A 230 18.55 8.50 -3.93
N TYR A 231 17.65 8.35 -2.95
CA TYR A 231 17.84 7.49 -1.78
C TYR A 231 18.03 6.02 -2.19
N VAL A 232 17.10 5.49 -2.99
CA VAL A 232 17.12 4.11 -3.46
C VAL A 232 18.32 3.86 -4.38
N MET A 233 18.64 4.76 -5.31
CA MET A 233 19.84 4.66 -6.15
C MET A 233 21.13 4.65 -5.32
N ARG A 234 21.22 5.49 -4.28
CA ARG A 234 22.39 5.51 -3.38
C ARG A 234 22.53 4.21 -2.59
N TYR A 235 21.43 3.62 -2.16
CA TYR A 235 21.43 2.31 -1.52
C TYR A 235 21.85 1.21 -2.52
N ALA A 236 21.18 1.13 -3.67
CA ALA A 236 21.43 0.16 -4.72
C ALA A 236 22.89 0.18 -5.20
N LYS A 237 23.46 1.37 -5.44
CA LYS A 237 24.88 1.53 -5.82
C LYS A 237 25.83 1.01 -4.74
N ARG A 238 25.52 1.25 -3.46
CA ARG A 238 26.33 0.75 -2.33
C ARG A 238 26.29 -0.78 -2.25
N VAL A 239 25.10 -1.38 -2.42
CA VAL A 239 24.92 -2.85 -2.39
C VAL A 239 25.59 -3.54 -3.58
N LYS A 240 25.50 -2.93 -4.78
CA LYS A 240 26.16 -3.47 -5.98
C LYS A 240 27.68 -3.41 -5.88
N ALA A 241 28.22 -2.35 -5.28
CA ALA A 241 29.66 -2.23 -5.04
C ALA A 241 30.18 -3.13 -3.91
N ASP A 242 29.40 -3.28 -2.83
CA ASP A 242 29.73 -4.09 -1.67
C ASP A 242 28.47 -4.81 -1.14
N PRO A 243 28.29 -6.09 -1.52
CA PRO A 243 27.18 -6.93 -1.06
C PRO A 243 26.95 -6.98 0.45
N SER A 244 28.00 -6.80 1.25
CA SER A 244 27.92 -6.87 2.72
C SER A 244 27.16 -5.69 3.34
N ARG A 245 26.99 -4.60 2.58
CA ARG A 245 26.25 -3.40 3.00
C ARG A 245 24.74 -3.49 2.81
N SER A 246 24.24 -4.57 2.22
CA SER A 246 22.80 -4.83 2.15
C SER A 246 22.24 -5.09 3.55
N VAL A 247 21.07 -4.53 3.88
CA VAL A 247 20.40 -4.86 5.14
C VAL A 247 19.97 -6.33 5.20
N VAL A 248 19.86 -6.99 4.04
CA VAL A 248 19.57 -8.42 3.88
C VAL A 248 20.80 -9.21 3.42
N ALA A 249 22.03 -8.72 3.69
CA ALA A 249 23.27 -9.38 3.26
C ALA A 249 23.37 -10.86 3.66
N LYS A 250 22.85 -11.22 4.85
CA LYS A 250 22.81 -12.62 5.33
C LYS A 250 21.91 -13.51 4.47
N GLN A 251 20.84 -12.95 3.91
CA GLN A 251 19.84 -13.67 3.10
C GLN A 251 20.21 -13.70 1.62
N ARG A 252 21.33 -13.07 1.22
CA ARG A 252 21.70 -12.90 -0.19
C ARG A 252 21.73 -14.22 -0.96
N ASN A 253 22.35 -15.25 -0.40
CA ASN A 253 22.44 -16.55 -1.06
C ASN A 253 21.05 -17.19 -1.18
N ALA A 254 20.25 -17.14 -0.11
CA ALA A 254 18.89 -17.65 -0.12
C ALA A 254 18.00 -16.94 -1.14
N HIS A 255 18.06 -15.60 -1.21
CA HIS A 255 17.35 -14.79 -2.20
C HIS A 255 17.79 -15.11 -3.63
N ARG A 256 19.09 -15.24 -3.89
CA ARG A 256 19.59 -15.60 -5.23
C ARG A 256 19.11 -16.99 -5.64
N THR A 257 19.21 -17.97 -4.75
CA THR A 257 18.70 -19.31 -5.02
C THR A 257 17.19 -19.28 -5.30
N LEU A 258 16.40 -18.59 -4.48
CA LEU A 258 14.96 -18.53 -4.64
C LEU A 258 14.52 -17.79 -5.92
N PHE A 259 15.06 -16.61 -6.18
CA PHE A 259 14.60 -15.73 -7.26
C PHE A 259 15.32 -15.95 -8.59
N LEU A 260 16.47 -16.64 -8.60
CA LEU A 260 17.25 -16.92 -9.81
C LEU A 260 17.38 -18.43 -10.10
N GLN A 261 16.70 -19.31 -9.36
CA GLN A 261 16.77 -20.76 -9.60
C GLN A 261 16.48 -21.09 -11.07
N GLY A 262 17.39 -21.83 -11.73
CA GLY A 262 17.27 -22.21 -13.15
C GLY A 262 17.67 -21.14 -14.17
N HIS A 263 18.38 -20.09 -13.75
CA HIS A 263 18.75 -18.93 -14.59
C HIS A 263 20.28 -18.73 -14.76
N ASP A 264 21.08 -19.80 -14.63
CA ASP A 264 22.55 -19.72 -14.79
C ASP A 264 23.01 -19.72 -16.26
N ASP A 265 22.13 -20.04 -17.22
CA ASP A 265 22.43 -20.02 -18.64
C ASP A 265 21.78 -18.80 -19.32
N LEU A 266 22.56 -17.72 -19.45
CA LEU A 266 22.21 -16.47 -20.13
C LEU A 266 22.36 -16.57 -21.66
N GLY A 267 22.11 -17.76 -22.24
CA GLY A 267 22.12 -17.98 -23.69
C GLY A 267 21.18 -17.02 -24.44
N ASP A 268 21.19 -17.07 -25.77
CA ASP A 268 20.37 -16.21 -26.64
C ASP A 268 18.86 -16.56 -26.51
N VAL A 269 18.23 -16.14 -25.41
CA VAL A 269 16.84 -16.48 -25.08
C VAL A 269 15.90 -15.53 -25.81
N LYS A 270 15.25 -16.03 -26.87
CA LYS A 270 14.22 -15.29 -27.63
C LYS A 270 12.83 -15.64 -27.12
N LEU A 271 12.05 -14.62 -26.77
CA LEU A 271 10.63 -14.77 -26.44
C LEU A 271 9.88 -15.42 -27.61
N SER A 272 9.18 -16.53 -27.32
CA SER A 272 8.29 -17.17 -28.29
C SER A 272 7.11 -16.26 -28.62
N LEU A 273 6.43 -16.49 -29.75
CA LEU A 273 5.24 -15.72 -30.11
C LEU A 273 4.16 -15.83 -29.03
N THR A 274 3.95 -17.03 -28.48
CA THR A 274 3.02 -17.27 -27.38
C THR A 274 3.39 -16.44 -26.14
N GLN A 275 4.66 -16.45 -25.73
CA GLN A 275 5.10 -15.65 -24.58
C GLN A 275 4.96 -14.15 -24.83
N LYS A 276 5.24 -13.66 -26.04
CA LYS A 276 4.98 -12.26 -26.41
C LYS A 276 3.50 -11.92 -26.30
N LEU A 277 2.61 -12.78 -26.82
CA LEU A 277 1.16 -12.58 -26.71
C LEU A 277 0.70 -12.56 -25.25
N VAL A 278 1.22 -13.46 -24.42
CA VAL A 278 0.92 -13.48 -22.97
C VAL A 278 1.38 -12.19 -22.29
N LEU A 279 2.59 -11.70 -22.58
CA LEU A 279 3.08 -10.43 -22.04
C LEU A 279 2.26 -9.22 -22.53
N VAL A 280 1.78 -9.25 -23.78
CA VAL A 280 0.87 -8.22 -24.31
C VAL A 280 -0.47 -8.26 -23.60
N ILE A 281 -1.07 -9.44 -23.41
CA ILE A 281 -2.32 -9.60 -22.65
C ILE A 281 -2.13 -9.11 -21.22
N PHE A 282 -1.00 -9.44 -20.60
CA PHE A 282 -0.63 -8.95 -19.28
C PHE A 282 -0.62 -7.42 -19.23
N ALA A 283 0.14 -6.76 -20.12
CA ALA A 283 0.19 -5.30 -20.17
C ALA A 283 -1.18 -4.67 -20.46
N LEU A 284 -1.94 -5.22 -21.40
CA LEU A 284 -3.28 -4.74 -21.75
C LEU A 284 -4.26 -4.88 -20.59
N THR A 285 -4.15 -5.94 -19.77
CA THR A 285 -4.99 -6.13 -18.58
C THR A 285 -4.80 -4.96 -17.62
N PHE A 286 -3.56 -4.56 -17.33
CA PHE A 286 -3.30 -3.38 -16.49
C PHE A 286 -3.77 -2.08 -17.14
N VAL A 287 -3.61 -1.90 -18.45
CA VAL A 287 -4.13 -0.70 -19.14
C VAL A 287 -5.66 -0.61 -19.05
N VAL A 288 -6.38 -1.71 -19.28
CA VAL A 288 -7.85 -1.77 -19.16
C VAL A 288 -8.29 -1.50 -17.73
N MET A 289 -7.58 -2.05 -16.74
CA MET A 289 -7.84 -1.80 -15.33
C MET A 289 -7.69 -0.31 -15.00
N ILE A 290 -6.58 0.33 -15.39
CA ILE A 290 -6.32 1.75 -15.16
C ILE A 290 -7.42 2.61 -15.80
N TRP A 291 -7.81 2.30 -17.04
CA TRP A 291 -8.92 2.97 -17.71
C TRP A 291 -10.26 2.76 -16.97
N GLY A 292 -10.54 1.54 -16.51
CA GLY A 292 -11.75 1.21 -15.78
C GLY A 292 -11.88 1.98 -14.46
N VAL A 293 -10.80 2.04 -13.67
CA VAL A 293 -10.77 2.77 -12.39
C VAL A 293 -10.86 4.27 -12.61
N SER A 294 -10.10 4.81 -13.59
CA SER A 294 -10.04 6.27 -13.80
C SER A 294 -11.27 6.87 -14.47
N SER A 295 -12.01 6.10 -15.28
CA SER A 295 -13.05 6.65 -16.16
C SER A 295 -14.41 5.94 -16.09
N GLN A 296 -14.51 4.75 -15.48
CA GLN A 296 -15.73 3.92 -15.54
C GLN A 296 -16.27 3.53 -14.14
N ASP A 297 -15.76 4.18 -13.09
CA ASP A 297 -16.11 3.91 -11.70
C ASP A 297 -15.99 2.43 -11.34
N TRP A 298 -14.89 1.80 -11.80
CA TRP A 298 -14.61 0.43 -11.41
C TRP A 298 -14.08 0.37 -9.98
N TRP A 299 -14.64 -0.56 -9.23
CA TRP A 299 -14.17 -0.93 -7.91
C TRP A 299 -13.60 -2.36 -7.93
N MET A 300 -13.37 -2.94 -6.75
CA MET A 300 -12.67 -4.21 -6.56
C MET A 300 -13.32 -5.40 -7.28
N ASP A 301 -14.66 -5.42 -7.39
CA ASP A 301 -15.43 -6.47 -8.04
C ASP A 301 -15.14 -6.57 -9.55
N LYS A 302 -15.25 -5.45 -10.28
CA LYS A 302 -15.00 -5.38 -11.73
C LYS A 302 -13.53 -5.62 -12.05
N MET A 303 -12.62 -5.12 -11.21
CA MET A 303 -11.20 -5.37 -11.37
C MET A 303 -10.85 -6.85 -11.14
N GLY A 304 -11.45 -7.48 -10.13
CA GLY A 304 -11.29 -8.91 -9.90
C GLY A 304 -11.78 -9.74 -11.09
N ALA A 305 -12.95 -9.40 -11.64
CA ALA A 305 -13.50 -10.05 -12.83
C ALA A 305 -12.58 -9.91 -14.06
N LEU A 306 -11.95 -8.73 -14.23
CA LEU A 306 -10.97 -8.51 -15.29
C LEU A 306 -9.77 -9.47 -15.16
N PHE A 307 -9.18 -9.61 -13.97
CA PHE A 307 -8.03 -10.49 -13.76
C PHE A 307 -8.39 -11.96 -13.96
N LEU A 308 -9.57 -12.38 -13.51
CA LEU A 308 -10.07 -13.73 -13.77
C LEU A 308 -10.25 -13.99 -15.28
N ALA A 309 -10.88 -13.05 -16.00
CA ALA A 309 -11.07 -13.16 -17.45
C ALA A 309 -9.71 -13.19 -18.18
N ALA A 310 -8.78 -12.33 -17.80
CA ALA A 310 -7.43 -12.30 -18.36
C ALA A 310 -6.68 -13.62 -18.11
N ALA A 311 -6.83 -14.23 -16.92
CA ALA A 311 -6.22 -15.53 -16.61
C ALA A 311 -6.75 -16.62 -17.55
N ILE A 312 -8.06 -16.65 -17.81
CA ILE A 312 -8.67 -17.59 -18.75
C ILE A 312 -8.12 -17.36 -20.16
N VAL A 313 -8.08 -16.11 -20.62
CA VAL A 313 -7.55 -15.76 -21.94
C VAL A 313 -6.08 -16.19 -22.08
N VAL A 314 -5.24 -15.91 -21.08
CA VAL A 314 -3.83 -16.33 -21.06
C VAL A 314 -3.73 -17.85 -21.13
N GLY A 315 -4.51 -18.58 -20.33
CA GLY A 315 -4.47 -20.04 -20.32
C GLY A 315 -4.91 -20.68 -21.65
N VAL A 316 -5.87 -20.07 -22.37
CA VAL A 316 -6.28 -20.47 -23.72
C VAL A 316 -5.17 -20.17 -24.74
N VAL A 317 -4.62 -18.95 -24.75
CA VAL A 317 -3.56 -18.53 -25.69
C VAL A 317 -2.29 -19.37 -25.50
N ALA A 318 -1.92 -19.64 -24.25
CA ALA A 318 -0.78 -20.48 -23.89
C ALA A 318 -1.06 -21.99 -24.00
N ARG A 319 -2.30 -22.39 -24.30
CA ARG A 319 -2.73 -23.80 -24.42
C ARG A 319 -2.35 -24.66 -23.20
N LEU A 320 -2.53 -24.12 -21.99
CA LEU A 320 -2.16 -24.80 -20.75
C LEU A 320 -3.00 -26.08 -20.50
N GLY A 321 -4.23 -26.11 -21.02
CA GLY A 321 -5.22 -27.13 -20.69
C GLY A 321 -5.90 -26.83 -19.34
N GLU A 322 -7.08 -27.42 -19.12
CA GLU A 322 -7.96 -27.12 -17.99
C GLU A 322 -7.27 -27.34 -16.63
N LYS A 323 -6.74 -28.54 -16.38
CA LYS A 323 -6.08 -28.89 -15.10
C LYS A 323 -4.92 -27.96 -14.75
N ARG A 324 -4.07 -27.63 -15.72
CA ARG A 324 -2.91 -26.76 -15.48
C ARG A 324 -3.33 -25.32 -15.28
N LEU A 325 -4.31 -24.84 -16.03
CA LEU A 325 -4.87 -23.50 -15.84
C LEU A 325 -5.47 -23.36 -14.43
N ALA A 326 -6.35 -24.28 -14.04
CA ALA A 326 -6.98 -24.25 -12.72
C ALA A 326 -5.96 -24.41 -11.59
N GLY A 327 -5.04 -25.37 -11.72
CA GLY A 327 -3.97 -25.58 -10.72
C GLY A 327 -3.09 -24.34 -10.55
N SER A 328 -2.58 -23.78 -11.65
CA SER A 328 -1.74 -22.58 -11.59
C SER A 328 -2.47 -21.34 -11.07
N PHE A 329 -3.78 -21.22 -11.32
CA PHE A 329 -4.59 -20.15 -10.74
C PHE A 329 -4.71 -20.32 -9.22
N VAL A 330 -5.01 -21.52 -8.74
CA VAL A 330 -5.13 -21.78 -7.30
C VAL A 330 -3.79 -21.60 -6.59
N ASP A 331 -2.69 -22.07 -7.18
CA ASP A 331 -1.34 -21.90 -6.63
C ASP A 331 -0.96 -20.42 -6.52
N GLY A 332 -1.24 -19.63 -7.57
CA GLY A 332 -1.00 -18.19 -7.54
C GLY A 332 -1.87 -17.46 -6.50
N ALA A 333 -3.14 -17.85 -6.35
CA ALA A 333 -4.00 -17.29 -5.31
C ALA A 333 -3.52 -17.66 -3.89
N ARG A 334 -3.01 -18.89 -3.72
CA ARG A 334 -2.43 -19.37 -2.45
C ARG A 334 -1.22 -18.54 -2.03
N ASP A 335 -0.38 -18.13 -2.98
CA ASP A 335 0.79 -17.28 -2.69
C ASP A 335 0.40 -15.90 -2.12
N LEU A 336 -0.80 -15.40 -2.46
CA LEU A 336 -1.34 -14.13 -1.95
C LEU A 336 -2.36 -14.28 -0.82
N LEU A 337 -2.71 -15.51 -0.42
CA LEU A 337 -3.67 -15.76 0.67
C LEU A 337 -3.25 -15.06 1.97
N GLY A 338 -1.95 -15.09 2.27
CA GLY A 338 -1.45 -14.41 3.46
C GLY A 338 -1.65 -12.88 3.41
N VAL A 339 -1.62 -12.27 2.23
CA VAL A 339 -1.86 -10.82 2.08
C VAL A 339 -3.35 -10.53 2.24
N ALA A 340 -4.22 -11.34 1.63
CA ALA A 340 -5.67 -11.22 1.75
C ALA A 340 -6.15 -11.34 3.21
N LEU A 341 -5.55 -12.23 4.01
CA LEU A 341 -5.86 -12.37 5.43
C LEU A 341 -5.46 -11.13 6.25
N VAL A 342 -4.29 -10.56 5.97
CA VAL A 342 -3.79 -9.34 6.62
C VAL A 342 -4.75 -8.16 6.41
N VAL A 343 -5.37 -8.04 5.22
CA VAL A 343 -6.39 -7.01 4.93
C VAL A 343 -7.56 -7.07 5.91
N GLY A 344 -8.12 -8.26 6.15
CA GLY A 344 -9.24 -8.45 7.08
C GLY A 344 -8.86 -8.12 8.53
N LEU A 345 -7.68 -8.57 8.98
CA LEU A 345 -7.18 -8.22 10.32
C LEU A 345 -6.99 -6.71 10.49
N ALA A 346 -6.42 -6.04 9.49
CA ALA A 346 -6.19 -4.60 9.52
C ALA A 346 -7.51 -3.82 9.61
N ARG A 347 -8.52 -4.22 8.82
CA ARG A 347 -9.86 -3.60 8.88
C ARG A 347 -10.56 -3.88 10.21
N GLY A 348 -10.32 -5.03 10.82
CA GLY A 348 -10.82 -5.38 12.15
C GLY A 348 -10.41 -4.39 13.25
N ILE A 349 -9.23 -3.76 13.13
CA ILE A 349 -8.79 -2.70 14.06
C ILE A 349 -9.75 -1.51 14.03
N VAL A 350 -10.12 -1.08 12.82
CA VAL A 350 -11.04 0.04 12.62
C VAL A 350 -12.44 -0.32 13.11
N VAL A 351 -12.89 -1.56 12.87
CA VAL A 351 -14.19 -2.05 13.37
C VAL A 351 -14.27 -1.97 14.90
N ILE A 352 -13.24 -2.43 15.63
CA ILE A 352 -13.20 -2.35 17.10
C ILE A 352 -13.20 -0.89 17.58
N MET A 353 -12.51 -0.01 16.86
CA MET A 353 -12.47 1.42 17.18
C MET A 353 -13.83 2.11 16.96
N GLU A 354 -14.54 1.76 15.89
CA GLU A 354 -15.86 2.27 15.53
C GLU A 354 -16.95 1.72 16.46
N GLN A 355 -16.99 0.41 16.68
CA GLN A 355 -17.92 -0.24 17.63
C GLN A 355 -17.66 0.16 19.08
N GLY A 356 -16.40 0.46 19.39
CA GLY A 356 -15.97 1.05 20.65
C GLY A 356 -16.40 2.50 20.85
N MET A 357 -16.90 3.16 19.79
CA MET A 357 -17.28 4.58 19.79
C MET A 357 -16.15 5.52 20.21
N ILE A 358 -14.88 5.17 19.94
CA ILE A 358 -13.72 5.98 20.34
C ILE A 358 -13.10 6.76 19.18
N ALA A 359 -13.42 6.41 17.93
CA ALA A 359 -12.90 7.09 16.74
C ALA A 359 -13.24 8.59 16.74
N ASP A 360 -14.52 8.91 16.97
CA ASP A 360 -15.04 10.27 17.01
C ASP A 360 -14.49 11.05 18.23
N THR A 361 -14.27 10.38 19.37
CA THR A 361 -13.62 10.98 20.56
C THR A 361 -12.18 11.39 20.29
N ILE A 362 -11.41 10.53 19.61
CA ILE A 362 -10.03 10.84 19.21
C ILE A 362 -10.04 12.06 18.28
N LEU A 363 -10.95 12.09 17.32
CA LEU A 363 -11.11 13.21 16.39
C LEU A 363 -11.53 14.51 17.09
N HIS A 364 -12.46 14.45 18.04
CA HIS A 364 -12.86 15.61 18.84
C HIS A 364 -11.70 16.13 19.71
N SER A 365 -10.87 15.23 20.25
CA SER A 365 -9.67 15.64 21.00
C SER A 365 -8.66 16.37 20.10
N ALA A 366 -8.56 15.99 18.83
CA ALA A 366 -7.75 16.68 17.83
C ALA A 366 -8.32 18.06 17.51
N GLU A 367 -9.64 18.16 17.28
CA GLU A 367 -10.35 19.44 17.07
C GLU A 367 -10.05 20.45 18.19
N MET A 368 -10.22 20.03 19.45
CA MET A 368 -10.00 20.90 20.61
C MET A 368 -8.56 21.40 20.72
N ARG A 369 -7.57 20.59 20.33
CA ARG A 369 -6.15 20.98 20.36
C ARG A 369 -5.75 21.92 19.23
N LEU A 370 -6.41 21.79 18.08
CA LEU A 370 -6.19 22.65 16.93
C LEU A 370 -6.84 24.02 17.11
N SER A 371 -7.89 24.11 17.92
CA SER A 371 -8.52 25.38 18.27
C SER A 371 -7.53 26.32 18.97
N ASN A 372 -7.35 27.54 18.45
CA ASN A 372 -6.44 28.60 18.94
C ASN A 372 -4.94 28.43 18.66
N MET A 373 -4.53 27.61 17.68
CA MET A 373 -3.14 27.58 17.23
C MET A 373 -2.80 28.71 16.24
N SER A 374 -1.52 29.08 16.15
CA SER A 374 -1.02 29.88 15.02
C SER A 374 -1.11 29.08 13.72
N GLU A 375 -1.18 29.75 12.56
CA GLU A 375 -1.29 29.11 11.25
C GLU A 375 -0.24 27.98 11.03
N LEU A 376 1.03 28.28 11.34
CA LEU A 376 2.11 27.29 11.27
C LEU A 376 1.96 26.16 12.28
N GLY A 377 1.52 26.47 13.50
CA GLY A 377 1.29 25.47 14.54
C GLY A 377 0.15 24.52 14.16
N PHE A 378 -0.94 25.09 13.62
CA PHE A 378 -2.12 24.38 13.17
C PHE A 378 -1.78 23.36 12.10
N ILE A 379 -1.13 23.77 11.00
CA ILE A 379 -0.92 22.86 9.87
C ILE A 379 0.05 21.71 10.21
N ASN A 380 1.09 22.01 10.99
CA ASN A 380 2.07 21.00 11.39
C ASN A 380 1.49 20.05 12.44
N LEU A 381 0.72 20.56 13.40
CA LEU A 381 0.02 19.69 14.35
C LEU A 381 -1.02 18.81 13.64
N MET A 382 -1.75 19.37 12.67
CA MET A 382 -2.70 18.60 11.87
C MET A 382 -2.01 17.47 11.10
N PHE A 383 -0.86 17.74 10.45
CA PHE A 383 -0.05 16.68 9.83
C PHE A 383 0.33 15.55 10.81
N TRP A 384 0.70 15.89 12.05
CA TRP A 384 1.03 14.88 13.06
C TRP A 384 -0.19 14.14 13.61
N ILE A 385 -1.34 14.81 13.76
CA ILE A 385 -2.61 14.20 14.10
C ILE A 385 -2.99 13.17 13.03
N GLU A 386 -2.95 13.57 11.76
CA GLU A 386 -3.24 12.69 10.63
C GLU A 386 -2.22 11.55 10.50
N THR A 387 -0.96 11.79 10.84
CA THR A 387 0.07 10.72 10.92
C THR A 387 -0.31 9.69 11.97
N GLY A 388 -0.76 10.13 13.15
CA GLY A 388 -1.23 9.25 14.22
C GLY A 388 -2.51 8.49 13.82
N MET A 389 -3.49 9.20 13.27
CA MET A 389 -4.75 8.59 12.83
C MET A 389 -4.53 7.61 11.67
N SER A 390 -3.66 7.93 10.71
CA SER A 390 -3.32 7.03 9.61
C SER A 390 -2.61 5.76 10.05
N PHE A 391 -1.94 5.77 11.21
CA PHE A 391 -1.38 4.54 11.76
C PHE A 391 -2.48 3.57 12.16
N LEU A 392 -3.56 4.09 12.75
CA LEU A 392 -4.74 3.34 13.20
C LEU A 392 -5.70 3.00 12.06
N VAL A 393 -5.88 3.93 11.12
CA VAL A 393 -6.77 3.84 9.96
C VAL A 393 -5.90 3.93 8.69
N PRO A 394 -5.31 2.80 8.22
CA PRO A 394 -4.38 2.81 7.08
C PRO A 394 -5.06 3.18 5.74
N SER A 395 -6.38 2.99 5.65
CA SER A 395 -7.15 3.30 4.45
C SER A 395 -7.16 4.81 4.19
N SER A 396 -6.63 5.23 3.04
CA SER A 396 -6.70 6.63 2.61
C SER A 396 -8.17 7.10 2.59
N SER A 397 -9.02 6.47 1.78
CA SER A 397 -10.42 6.88 1.66
C SER A 397 -11.20 6.81 2.98
N GLY A 398 -10.94 5.79 3.81
CA GLY A 398 -11.58 5.66 5.12
C GLY A 398 -11.20 6.81 6.06
N LEU A 399 -9.91 7.15 6.12
CA LEU A 399 -9.43 8.25 6.95
C LEU A 399 -9.95 9.61 6.45
N ALA A 400 -10.00 9.84 5.13
CA ALA A 400 -10.52 11.08 4.55
C ALA A 400 -11.97 11.34 4.97
N VAL A 401 -12.84 10.33 4.86
CA VAL A 401 -14.26 10.42 5.23
C VAL A 401 -14.44 10.62 6.73
N LEU A 402 -13.55 10.04 7.53
CA LEU A 402 -13.56 10.17 8.97
C LEU A 402 -13.13 11.58 9.42
N SER A 403 -12.00 12.10 8.91
CA SER A 403 -11.35 13.28 9.49
C SER A 403 -11.68 14.58 8.78
N MET A 404 -11.77 14.62 7.45
CA MET A 404 -11.93 15.88 6.69
C MET A 404 -13.18 16.69 7.03
N PRO A 405 -14.36 16.08 7.23
CA PRO A 405 -15.57 16.84 7.58
C PRO A 405 -15.42 17.64 8.87
N ILE A 406 -14.58 17.17 9.80
CA ILE A 406 -14.34 17.82 11.10
C ILE A 406 -13.09 18.70 11.04
N LEU A 407 -11.97 18.20 10.53
CA LEU A 407 -10.68 18.91 10.59
C LEU A 407 -10.52 19.98 9.53
N ALA A 408 -11.11 19.83 8.34
CA ALA A 408 -10.98 20.83 7.29
C ALA A 408 -11.66 22.16 7.66
N PRO A 409 -12.90 22.19 8.20
CA PRO A 409 -13.51 23.44 8.65
C PRO A 409 -12.74 24.18 9.75
N LEU A 410 -11.88 23.49 10.52
CA LEU A 410 -11.03 24.14 11.53
C LEU A 410 -9.97 25.05 10.92
N ALA A 411 -9.61 24.81 9.66
CA ALA A 411 -8.67 25.64 8.93
C ALA A 411 -9.17 27.09 8.83
N ASP A 412 -10.49 27.28 8.66
CA ASP A 412 -11.13 28.59 8.56
C ASP A 412 -10.91 29.43 9.83
N PHE A 413 -10.92 28.80 11.01
CA PHE A 413 -10.67 29.48 12.29
C PHE A 413 -9.18 29.75 12.54
N ALA A 414 -8.32 28.91 11.96
CA ALA A 414 -6.87 29.06 12.06
C ALA A 414 -6.29 29.97 10.96
N ASN A 415 -7.12 30.54 10.09
CA ASN A 415 -6.73 31.31 8.91
C ASN A 415 -5.79 30.53 7.96
N VAL A 416 -6.03 29.22 7.85
CA VAL A 416 -5.32 28.30 6.95
C VAL A 416 -6.30 27.81 5.88
N SER A 417 -5.83 27.61 4.65
CA SER A 417 -6.69 27.11 3.59
C SER A 417 -7.01 25.61 3.76
N ARG A 418 -8.25 25.22 3.42
CA ARG A 418 -8.69 23.81 3.54
C ARG A 418 -7.94 22.87 2.60
N ASP A 419 -7.45 23.35 1.45
CA ASP A 419 -6.66 22.54 0.52
C ASP A 419 -5.27 22.18 1.09
N LEU A 420 -4.74 23.02 1.96
CA LEU A 420 -3.52 22.72 2.72
C LEU A 420 -3.80 21.62 3.76
N VAL A 421 -5.00 21.61 4.36
CA VAL A 421 -5.44 20.52 5.25
C VAL A 421 -5.50 19.19 4.50
N VAL A 422 -6.16 19.16 3.34
CA VAL A 422 -6.18 17.97 2.47
C VAL A 422 -4.76 17.55 2.11
N THR A 423 -3.87 18.50 1.80
CA THR A 423 -2.49 18.22 1.42
C THR A 423 -1.68 17.59 2.56
N ALA A 424 -1.82 18.07 3.80
CA ALA A 424 -1.12 17.46 4.92
C ALA A 424 -1.74 16.11 5.33
N TYR A 425 -3.05 15.92 5.23
CA TYR A 425 -3.70 14.61 5.41
C TYR A 425 -3.14 13.57 4.42
N GLN A 426 -3.15 13.85 3.11
CA GLN A 426 -2.69 12.86 2.13
C GLN A 426 -1.19 12.59 2.29
N SER A 427 -0.42 13.60 2.68
CA SER A 427 1.02 13.46 2.89
C SER A 427 1.33 12.62 4.13
N ALA A 428 0.56 12.82 5.20
CA ALA A 428 0.64 12.02 6.42
C ALA A 428 0.27 10.57 6.14
N ASN A 429 -0.86 10.34 5.45
CA ASN A 429 -1.31 9.00 5.11
C ASN A 429 -0.32 8.27 4.18
N GLY A 430 0.13 8.93 3.12
CA GLY A 430 1.13 8.38 2.20
C GLY A 430 2.46 8.07 2.89
N LEU A 431 2.92 8.92 3.82
CA LEU A 431 4.13 8.68 4.60
C LEU A 431 3.98 7.45 5.51
N VAL A 432 2.89 7.35 6.26
CA VAL A 432 2.63 6.23 7.17
C VAL A 432 2.50 4.92 6.40
N ASN A 433 1.86 4.95 5.23
CA ASN A 433 1.69 3.78 4.37
C ASN A 433 3.00 3.25 3.74
N LEU A 434 4.15 3.88 3.97
CA LEU A 434 5.46 3.29 3.64
C LEU A 434 5.95 2.29 4.69
N ILE A 435 5.41 2.34 5.91
CA ILE A 435 5.89 1.54 7.04
C ILE A 435 4.78 0.85 7.82
N ASN A 436 3.52 1.23 7.66
CA ASN A 436 2.46 0.75 8.53
C ASN A 436 2.24 -0.77 8.39
N PRO A 437 2.36 -1.58 9.46
CA PRO A 437 2.14 -3.02 9.39
C PRO A 437 0.67 -3.39 9.17
N THR A 438 -0.26 -2.44 9.40
CA THR A 438 -1.69 -2.59 9.07
C THR A 438 -1.98 -2.33 7.59
N PHE A 439 -1.02 -1.79 6.84
CA PHE A 439 -1.19 -1.61 5.41
C PHE A 439 -0.77 -2.87 4.66
N ALA A 440 -1.77 -3.55 4.06
CA ALA A 440 -1.59 -4.86 3.45
C ALA A 440 -0.54 -4.87 2.32
N VAL A 441 -0.38 -3.77 1.59
CA VAL A 441 0.59 -3.67 0.49
C VAL A 441 2.03 -3.67 1.01
N VAL A 442 2.31 -3.04 2.16
CA VAL A 442 3.65 -3.11 2.80
C VAL A 442 3.96 -4.55 3.15
N ILE A 443 3.05 -5.23 3.86
CA ILE A 443 3.28 -6.62 4.28
C ILE A 443 3.34 -7.58 3.09
N GLY A 444 2.47 -7.40 2.10
CA GLY A 444 2.43 -8.21 0.91
C GLY A 444 3.68 -8.05 0.05
N GLY A 445 4.11 -6.82 -0.21
CA GLY A 445 5.35 -6.54 -0.95
C GLY A 445 6.59 -7.11 -0.25
N LEU A 446 6.66 -6.96 1.08
CA LEU A 446 7.74 -7.54 1.90
C LEU A 446 7.71 -9.07 1.91
N ALA A 447 6.53 -9.69 1.99
CA ALA A 447 6.36 -11.13 1.95
C ALA A 447 6.79 -11.71 0.60
N ILE A 448 6.35 -11.11 -0.52
CA ILE A 448 6.75 -11.51 -1.87
C ILE A 448 8.26 -11.35 -2.04
N GLY A 449 8.82 -10.23 -1.57
CA GLY A 449 10.26 -9.96 -1.63
C GLY A 449 11.11 -10.73 -0.62
N ARG A 450 10.49 -11.53 0.26
CA ARG A 450 11.17 -12.23 1.35
C ARG A 450 12.08 -11.31 2.17
N VAL A 451 11.61 -10.09 2.41
CA VAL A 451 12.27 -9.09 3.25
C VAL A 451 11.52 -9.03 4.57
N SER A 452 12.21 -9.23 5.69
CA SER A 452 11.56 -9.13 6.99
C SER A 452 11.26 -7.66 7.36
N TYR A 453 10.16 -7.44 8.08
CA TYR A 453 9.69 -6.10 8.43
C TYR A 453 10.71 -5.29 9.25
N ASP A 454 11.48 -5.92 10.14
CA ASP A 454 12.56 -5.24 10.88
C ASP A 454 13.66 -4.69 9.95
N ARG A 455 14.00 -5.42 8.88
CA ARG A 455 15.00 -4.99 7.90
C ARG A 455 14.47 -3.88 7.02
N TRP A 456 13.19 -3.95 6.68
CA TRP A 456 12.50 -2.85 6.01
C TRP A 456 12.57 -1.57 6.84
N LEU A 457 12.26 -1.64 8.14
CA LEU A 457 12.34 -0.48 9.05
C LEU A 457 13.75 0.12 9.10
N VAL A 458 14.79 -0.71 9.23
CA VAL A 458 16.19 -0.25 9.23
C VAL A 458 16.53 0.48 7.91
N PHE A 459 16.04 -0.03 6.79
CA PHE A 459 16.26 0.58 5.49
C PHE A 459 15.46 1.87 5.28
N ILE A 460 14.18 1.92 5.65
CA ILE A 460 13.28 3.02 5.31
C ILE A 460 13.36 4.19 6.31
N TRP A 461 13.76 3.95 7.56
CA TRP A 461 13.73 4.95 8.62
C TRP A 461 14.47 6.26 8.31
N PRO A 462 15.68 6.26 7.72
CA PRO A 462 16.34 7.51 7.31
C PRO A 462 15.54 8.28 6.27
N LEU A 463 14.89 7.58 5.34
CA LEU A 463 14.03 8.20 4.33
C LEU A 463 12.76 8.80 4.97
N MET A 464 12.16 8.10 5.93
CA MET A 464 11.01 8.62 6.70
C MET A 464 11.33 9.98 7.31
N ALA A 465 12.49 10.10 7.99
CA ALA A 465 12.91 11.37 8.58
C ALA A 465 13.11 12.47 7.53
N ILE A 466 13.72 12.15 6.38
CA ILE A 466 13.92 13.11 5.28
C ILE A 466 12.58 13.58 4.71
N LEU A 467 11.64 12.65 4.47
CA LEU A 467 10.32 12.95 3.94
C LEU A 467 9.49 13.76 4.95
N THR A 468 9.51 13.41 6.24
CA THR A 468 8.84 14.19 7.28
C THR A 468 9.34 15.63 7.32
N LEU A 469 10.66 15.84 7.26
CA LEU A 469 11.23 17.19 7.22
C LEU A 469 10.83 17.94 5.95
N PHE A 470 10.88 17.26 4.80
CA PHE A 470 10.48 17.83 3.52
C PHE A 470 9.00 18.23 3.51
N ILE A 471 8.10 17.35 3.97
CA ILE A 471 6.65 17.62 4.04
C ILE A 471 6.38 18.77 4.99
N THR A 472 6.90 18.72 6.22
CA THR A 472 6.78 19.79 7.22
C THR A 472 7.21 21.14 6.64
N LEU A 473 8.34 21.19 5.92
CA LEU A 473 8.81 22.42 5.27
C LEU A 473 7.84 22.91 4.20
N VAL A 474 7.40 22.01 3.30
CA VAL A 474 6.53 22.36 2.18
C VAL A 474 5.16 22.84 2.66
N ILE A 475 4.53 22.14 3.61
CA ILE A 475 3.24 22.58 4.17
C ILE A 475 3.37 23.88 4.98
N SER A 476 4.50 24.09 5.65
CA SER A 476 4.77 25.35 6.36
C SER A 476 4.96 26.53 5.40
N ILE A 477 5.61 26.31 4.25
CA ILE A 477 5.70 27.32 3.19
C ILE A 477 4.32 27.57 2.57
N GLY A 478 3.52 26.53 2.41
CA GLY A 478 2.16 26.60 1.89
C GLY A 478 1.22 27.51 2.68
N VAL A 479 1.50 27.75 3.97
CA VAL A 479 0.74 28.73 4.79
C VAL A 479 0.91 30.17 4.27
N PHE A 480 2.05 30.49 3.65
CA PHE A 480 2.38 31.85 3.21
C PHE A 480 2.09 32.11 1.73
N LEU A 481 1.61 31.09 1.00
CA LEU A 481 1.26 31.16 -0.42
C LEU A 481 -0.26 31.32 -0.55
#